data_AF-A0A819LDK4-F1
#
_entry.id   AF-A0A819LDK4-F1
#
_cell.length_a   1.000
_cell.length_b   1.000
_cell.length_c   1.000
_cell.angle_alpha   90.00
_cell.angle_beta   90.00
_cell.angle_gamma   90.00
#
_symmetry.space_group_name_H-M   'P 1'
#
loop_
_entity.id
_entity.type
_entity.pdbx_description
1 polymer ?
#
loop_
_entity_poly.entity_id
_entity_poly.type
_entity_poly.pdbx_seq_one_letter_code
_entity_poly.pdbx_strand_id
1 'polypeptide(L)' 'IEQDLQATDDPKEQRTRQGKLVFVDLAGSEKVKVSLSKGKQLTETNNINKSLLTLGTCISALSDPVKRAGHIPYR' A
#
# COMPACT_ATOMS: atom_id res chain seq x y z
N ILE A 1 17.99 29.50 29.65
CA ILE A 1 18.20 28.32 30.51
C ILE A 1 16.87 28.08 31.20
N GLU A 2 16.19 27.04 30.73
CA GLU A 2 15.04 26.34 31.32
C GLU A 2 13.83 27.17 31.77
N GLN A 3 12.95 27.44 30.80
CA GLN A 3 11.52 27.37 31.08
C GLN A 3 11.05 26.01 30.57
N ASP A 4 11.14 25.01 31.45
CA ASP A 4 10.53 23.71 31.21
C ASP A 4 9.04 23.91 31.07
N LEU A 5 8.56 23.64 29.87
CA LEU A 5 7.15 23.55 29.52
C LEU A 5 6.58 22.37 30.30
N GLN A 6 6.06 22.64 31.50
CA GLN A 6 5.31 21.67 32.29
C GLN A 6 4.17 21.15 31.44
N ALA A 7 4.31 19.90 30.98
CA ALA A 7 3.19 19.12 30.48
C ALA A 7 2.16 19.05 31.61
N THR A 8 1.04 19.75 31.43
CA THR A 8 -0.13 19.57 32.28
C THR A 8 -0.63 18.16 32.03
N ASP A 9 -0.27 17.24 32.93
CA ASP A 9 -0.76 15.87 32.95
C ASP A 9 -2.21 15.90 33.46
N ASP A 10 -3.14 16.25 32.58
CA ASP A 10 -4.57 16.22 32.83
C ASP A 10 -5.02 14.75 32.95
N PRO A 11 -5.49 14.28 34.11
CA PRO A 11 -5.72 12.84 34.38
C PRO A 11 -6.95 12.25 33.67
N LYS A 12 -7.36 12.80 32.52
CA LYS A 12 -8.58 12.40 31.79
C LYS A 12 -8.39 12.15 30.29
N GLU A 13 -7.19 12.29 29.73
CA GLU A 13 -6.99 11.95 28.31
C GLU A 13 -6.57 10.48 28.16
N GLN A 14 -7.56 9.58 28.11
CA GLN A 14 -7.32 8.18 27.74
C GLN A 14 -6.81 8.10 26.29
N ARG A 15 -5.48 8.05 26.11
CA ARG A 15 -4.85 7.76 24.82
C ARG A 15 -5.24 6.36 24.34
N THR A 16 -6.27 6.30 23.51
CA THR A 16 -6.67 5.07 22.84
C THR A 16 -5.73 4.81 21.66
N ARG A 17 -5.05 3.66 21.64
CA ARG A 17 -4.27 3.20 20.49
C ARG A 17 -5.10 2.22 19.67
N GLN A 18 -5.26 2.48 18.38
CA GLN A 18 -5.97 1.61 17.45
C GLN A 18 -4.98 1.05 16.42
N GLY A 19 -5.08 -0.25 16.15
CA GLY A 19 -4.32 -0.94 15.11
C GLY A 19 -5.26 -1.77 14.25
N LYS A 20 -4.97 -1.87 12.96
CA LYS A 20 -5.72 -2.69 12.01
C LYS A 20 -4.77 -3.66 11.32
N LEU A 21 -4.97 -4.96 11.57
CA LEU A 21 -4.32 -6.03 10.83
C LEU A 21 -5.29 -6.50 9.73
N VAL A 22 -4.79 -6.66 8.51
CA VAL A 22 -5.58 -7.18 7.39
C VAL A 22 -4.84 -8.37 6.79
N PHE A 23 -5.54 -9.50 6.69
CA PHE A 23 -5.05 -10.67 5.96
C PHE A 23 -5.48 -10.54 4.51
N VAL A 24 -4.51 -10.52 3.59
CA VAL A 24 -4.74 -10.39 2.16
C VAL A 24 -4.06 -11.56 1.47
N ASP A 25 -4.81 -12.32 0.69
CA ASP A 25 -4.30 -13.32 -0.23
C ASP A 25 -4.33 -12.74 -1.65
N LEU A 26 -3.19 -12.79 -2.34
CA LEU A 26 -3.01 -12.17 -3.66
C LEU A 26 -2.97 -13.23 -4.75
N ALA A 27 -3.40 -12.84 -5.96
CA ALA A 27 -3.27 -13.68 -7.14
C ALA A 27 -1.80 -13.93 -7.52
N GLY A 28 -1.57 -14.94 -8.37
CA GLY A 28 -0.28 -15.24 -8.95
C GLY A 28 0.34 -14.07 -9.71
N SER A 29 1.67 -13.93 -9.62
CA SER A 29 2.43 -12.81 -10.19
C SER A 29 3.04 -13.10 -11.56
N GLU A 30 2.63 -14.20 -12.19
CA GLU A 30 3.11 -14.61 -13.50
C GLU A 30 2.74 -13.59 -14.60
N LYS A 31 3.71 -13.38 -15.50
CA LYS A 31 3.54 -12.44 -16.61
C LYS A 31 2.59 -13.01 -17.65
N VAL A 32 1.65 -12.19 -18.13
CA VAL A 32 0.71 -12.55 -19.23
C VAL A 32 1.42 -13.23 -20.40
N LYS A 33 2.59 -12.72 -20.79
CA LYS A 33 3.41 -13.25 -21.92
C LYS A 33 3.77 -14.74 -21.77
N VAL A 34 3.79 -15.27 -20.55
CA VAL A 34 4.16 -16.67 -20.25
C VAL A 34 2.91 -17.56 -20.14
N SER A 35 1.73 -16.97 -19.87
CA SER A 35 0.50 -17.72 -19.58
C SER A 35 -0.12 -18.45 -20.78
N LEU A 36 0.29 -18.12 -22.01
CA LEU A 36 -0.31 -18.62 -23.27
C LEU A 36 -1.86 -18.54 -23.34
N SER A 37 -2.46 -17.68 -22.50
CA SER A 37 -3.90 -17.52 -22.37
C SER A 37 -4.51 -16.88 -23.63
N LYS A 38 -5.74 -17.28 -23.97
CA LYS A 38 -6.47 -16.79 -25.17
C LYS A 38 -7.91 -16.39 -24.83
N GLY A 39 -8.48 -15.50 -25.65
CA GLY A 39 -9.87 -15.08 -25.52
C GLY A 39 -10.18 -14.53 -24.12
N LYS A 40 -11.24 -15.03 -23.48
CA LYS A 40 -11.68 -14.58 -22.15
C LYS A 40 -10.60 -14.77 -21.06
N GLN A 41 -9.84 -15.85 -21.14
CA GLN A 41 -8.77 -16.12 -20.18
C GLN A 41 -7.66 -15.07 -20.28
N LEU A 42 -7.34 -14.60 -21.49
CA LEU A 42 -6.36 -13.53 -21.67
C LEU A 42 -6.82 -12.22 -21.00
N THR A 43 -8.10 -11.89 -21.10
CA THR A 43 -8.68 -10.71 -20.44
C THR A 43 -8.56 -10.82 -18.93
N GLU A 44 -8.87 -11.98 -18.36
CA GLU A 44 -8.72 -12.26 -16.94
C GLU A 44 -7.25 -12.15 -16.48
N THR A 45 -6.32 -12.83 -17.17
CA THR A 45 -4.90 -12.77 -16.85
C THR A 45 -4.34 -11.35 -16.97
N ASN A 46 -4.84 -10.55 -17.93
CA ASN A 46 -4.46 -9.15 -18.07
C ASN A 46 -4.96 -8.31 -16.89
N ASN A 47 -6.20 -8.52 -16.44
CA ASN A 47 -6.74 -7.82 -15.27
C ASN A 47 -5.97 -8.14 -13.99
N ILE A 48 -5.59 -9.41 -13.78
CA ILE A 48 -4.71 -9.82 -12.67
C ILE A 48 -3.39 -9.07 -12.75
N ASN A 49 -2.71 -9.14 -13.89
CA ASN A 49 -1.43 -8.47 -14.09
C ASN A 49 -1.51 -6.95 -13.92
N LYS A 50 -2.59 -6.31 -14.39
CA LYS A 50 -2.82 -4.88 -14.21
C LYS A 50 -2.90 -4.52 -12.73
N SER A 51 -3.69 -5.25 -11.95
CA SER A 51 -3.85 -4.98 -10.51
C SER A 51 -2.52 -5.16 -9.75
N LEU A 52 -1.75 -6.20 -10.06
CA LEU A 52 -0.47 -6.48 -9.41
C LEU A 52 0.63 -5.50 -9.83
N LEU A 53 0.63 -5.04 -11.09
CA LEU A 53 1.54 -4.01 -11.57
C LEU A 53 1.27 -2.67 -10.89
N THR A 54 -0.01 -2.28 -10.76
CA THR A 54 -0.40 -1.07 -10.03
C THR A 54 0.04 -1.16 -8.56
N LEU A 55 -0.17 -2.30 -7.91
CA LEU A 55 0.31 -2.54 -6.54
C LEU A 55 1.83 -2.40 -6.44
N GLY A 56 2.58 -3.05 -7.33
CA GLY A 56 4.05 -2.94 -7.37
C GLY A 56 4.53 -1.52 -7.62
N THR A 57 3.82 -0.76 -8.45
CA THR A 57 4.09 0.67 -8.71
C THR A 57 3.86 1.52 -7.46
N CYS A 58 2.75 1.29 -6.75
CA CYS A 58 2.44 1.99 -5.50
C CYS A 58 3.51 1.73 -4.43
N ILE A 59 3.90 0.47 -4.24
CA ILE A 59 4.94 0.07 -3.27
C ILE A 59 6.28 0.72 -3.66
N SER A 60 6.66 0.64 -4.95
CA SER A 60 7.92 1.20 -5.44
C SER A 60 7.98 2.72 -5.21
N ALA A 61 6.87 3.44 -5.49
CA ALA A 61 6.78 4.88 -5.27
C ALA A 61 6.88 5.26 -3.78
N LEU A 62 6.31 4.46 -2.88
CA LEU A 62 6.40 4.66 -1.43
C LEU A 62 7.78 4.32 -0.85
N SER A 63 8.46 3.34 -1.44
CA SER A 63 9.76 2.85 -0.97
C SER A 63 10.92 3.78 -1.31
N ASP A 64 10.78 4.58 -2.37
CA ASP A 64 11.79 5.52 -2.85
C ASP A 64 11.51 6.93 -2.27
N PRO A 65 12.38 7.47 -1.38
CA PRO A 65 12.16 8.78 -0.74
C PRO A 65 11.99 9.93 -1.73
N VAL A 66 12.59 9.83 -2.93
CA VAL A 66 12.48 10.85 -3.98
C VAL A 66 11.11 10.78 -4.65
N LYS A 67 10.59 9.57 -4.89
CA LYS A 67 9.29 9.37 -5.54
C LYS A 67 8.10 9.49 -4.58
N ARG A 68 8.31 9.31 -3.28
CA ARG A 68 7.27 9.31 -2.25
C ARG A 68 6.53 10.66 -2.13
N ALA A 69 7.16 11.76 -2.52
CA ALA A 69 6.53 13.08 -2.54
C ALA A 69 5.57 13.29 -3.75
N GLY A 70 5.59 12.39 -4.74
CA GLY A 70 4.76 12.46 -5.95
C GLY A 70 3.39 11.78 -5.81
N HIS A 71 2.61 11.82 -6.89
CA HIS A 71 1.32 11.12 -6.96
C HIS A 71 1.50 9.59 -6.91
N ILE A 72 0.76 8.92 -6.03
CA ILE A 72 0.74 7.46 -5.92
C ILE A 72 -0.58 6.95 -6.52
N PRO A 73 -0.54 6.11 -7.58
CA PRO A 73 -1.72 5.70 -8.32
C PRO A 73 -2.44 4.54 -7.64
N TYR A 74 -3.15 4.82 -6.56
CA TYR A 74 -3.99 3.81 -5.89
C TYR A 74 -5.26 3.43 -6.69
N ARG A 75 -5.50 4.09 -7.83
CA ARG A 75 -6.70 3.95 -8.68
C ARG A 75 -6.31 3.93 -10.15
#